data_AF-A0A351WJW5-F1
#
_entry.id   AF-A0A351WJW5-F1
#
_cell.length_a   1.000
_cell.length_b   1.000
_cell.length_c   1.000
_cell.angle_alpha   90.00
_cell.angle_beta   90.00
_cell.angle_gamma   90.00
#
_symmetry.space_group_name_H-M   'P 1'
#
loop_
_entity.id
_entity.type
_entity.pdbx_description
1 polymer ?
#
loop_
_entity_poly.entity_id
_entity_poly.type
_entity_poly.pdbx_seq_one_letter_code
_entity_poly.pdbx_strand_id
1 'polypeptide(L)'
;MKTTRLWLQFLVCLAMGLVMAQAKSDSDLLPKYRALVIGINQYANHGAEGWSDLHTARQDAEAVADLLEKRYGFEVTRLLDEQATLSAIMMQMDKLVDYSPDDAVLIYYAGHGHYDQNLGEGFWIPSDAHQKIGGQYARQDWIWNAALNKMIGASQARHVLVIADSCYGGSLFRGDAAAKSSGEVGWYYSAMNKPSRYLIASGDLEPVYDDGARHSVFAQMLLNYLQYQDKGYFAASEIGLAVRDKVSEMTGQMVRMGPLPVPTDAGGEFVFVSQKSDFPALAGEWRKELPDQPKTVPAAGRDRMGQLRDIALLDQRGASNTVRALIERVSGGVPDPLAETVLSYVRTGHKQQKWAETQALIEKLRDDGETTNSTNAHGVQPRVLAMLEPIVAGGGEDREGQALLYEIALWSALKAQDRVKIVEREVLQDALRELQLSDSNLSDPRARLVLGRLFPAGSLLSSKILASREGDKIMIRLIDTQTSEVLAILSESIKPDDEVTAACKRLADAIVDRLIQLKPLKAAVTSVDQDVLTAPIGRFQQAHKDMTFTVLKQDGTEAGEARLTDLGEEESRFQAIWKTSGAAAQPLWISEKVIP
;
A
#
# COMPACT_ATOMS: atom_id res chain seq x y z
N MET A 1 -58.87 5.48 -28.28
CA MET A 1 -57.80 6.36 -28.85
C MET A 1 -57.38 7.53 -27.95
N LYS A 2 -57.48 7.42 -26.61
CA LYS A 2 -57.00 8.47 -25.67
C LYS A 2 -55.91 7.97 -24.69
N THR A 3 -55.64 6.68 -24.64
CA THR A 3 -54.67 6.07 -23.71
C THR A 3 -53.28 5.90 -24.32
N THR A 4 -53.13 5.89 -25.65
CA THR A 4 -51.82 5.76 -26.33
C THR A 4 -51.03 7.07 -26.46
N ARG A 5 -51.67 8.24 -26.25
CA ARG A 5 -50.99 9.55 -26.31
C ARG A 5 -50.32 9.97 -24.99
N LEU A 6 -50.82 9.47 -23.85
CA LEU A 6 -50.26 9.79 -22.53
C LEU A 6 -48.94 9.03 -22.27
N TRP A 7 -48.80 7.81 -22.79
CA TRP A 7 -47.57 7.02 -22.65
C TRP A 7 -46.42 7.53 -23.52
N LEU A 8 -46.70 8.15 -24.67
CA LEU A 8 -45.67 8.74 -25.52
C LEU A 8 -45.14 10.06 -24.95
N GLN A 9 -45.97 10.86 -24.27
CA GLN A 9 -45.50 12.07 -23.56
C GLN A 9 -44.71 11.73 -22.29
N PHE A 10 -45.05 10.64 -21.59
CA PHE A 10 -44.26 10.16 -20.45
C PHE A 10 -42.89 9.60 -20.86
N LEU A 11 -42.81 8.89 -22.00
CA LEU A 11 -41.53 8.40 -22.53
C LEU A 11 -40.63 9.53 -23.06
N VAL A 12 -41.20 10.60 -23.63
CA VAL A 12 -40.42 11.77 -24.06
C VAL A 12 -39.92 12.59 -22.86
N CYS A 13 -40.67 12.68 -21.75
CA CYS A 13 -40.17 13.28 -20.51
C CYS A 13 -39.13 12.41 -19.79
N LEU A 14 -39.22 11.07 -19.85
CA LEU A 14 -38.20 10.18 -19.30
C LEU A 14 -36.92 10.15 -20.16
N ALA A 15 -37.04 10.30 -21.48
CA ALA A 15 -35.91 10.42 -22.40
C ALA A 15 -35.25 11.81 -22.40
N MET A 16 -35.98 12.87 -22.00
CA MET A 16 -35.38 14.20 -21.73
C MET A 16 -34.83 14.34 -20.31
N GLY A 17 -35.30 13.53 -19.35
CA GLY A 17 -34.78 13.51 -17.97
C GLY A 17 -33.48 12.73 -17.78
N LEU A 18 -33.02 11.98 -18.79
CA LEU A 18 -31.81 11.14 -18.73
C LEU A 18 -30.65 11.66 -19.61
N VAL A 19 -30.77 12.84 -20.21
CA VAL A 19 -29.68 13.51 -20.94
C VAL A 19 -29.67 14.99 -20.59
N MET A 20 -29.22 15.32 -19.37
CA MET A 20 -28.52 16.56 -19.03
C MET A 20 -27.79 16.33 -17.69
N ALA A 21 -26.88 15.35 -17.64
CA ALA A 21 -25.66 15.63 -16.88
C ALA A 21 -24.93 16.68 -17.72
N GLN A 22 -25.25 17.96 -17.51
CA GLN A 22 -24.45 19.04 -18.07
C GLN A 22 -23.02 18.74 -17.63
N ALA A 23 -22.15 18.42 -18.59
CA ALA A 23 -20.73 18.38 -18.34
C ALA A 23 -20.41 19.71 -17.64
N LYS A 24 -19.91 19.62 -16.40
CA LYS A 24 -19.46 20.80 -15.66
C LYS A 24 -18.64 21.65 -16.62
N SER A 25 -18.95 22.94 -16.68
CA SER A 25 -18.16 23.84 -17.51
C SER A 25 -16.70 23.77 -17.06
N ASP A 26 -15.73 24.03 -17.94
CA ASP A 26 -14.31 23.96 -17.55
C ASP A 26 -14.01 24.93 -16.37
N SER A 27 -14.80 25.99 -16.20
CA SER A 27 -14.77 26.88 -15.03
C SER A 27 -15.25 26.24 -13.72
N ASP A 28 -16.14 25.25 -13.77
CA ASP A 28 -16.67 24.53 -12.59
C ASP A 28 -15.72 23.43 -12.07
N LEU A 29 -14.60 23.21 -12.78
CA LEU A 29 -13.53 22.31 -12.35
C LEU A 29 -12.68 22.93 -11.23
N LEU A 30 -12.53 24.26 -11.21
CA LEU A 30 -11.78 24.94 -10.16
C LEU A 30 -12.58 24.87 -8.86
N PRO A 31 -12.06 24.21 -7.81
CA PRO A 31 -12.77 24.19 -6.55
C PRO A 31 -12.69 25.57 -5.87
N LYS A 32 -13.63 25.82 -4.96
CA LYS A 32 -13.51 26.87 -3.97
C LYS A 32 -12.43 26.46 -2.97
N TYR A 33 -11.28 27.12 -3.03
CA TYR A 33 -10.18 26.85 -2.13
C TYR A 33 -10.45 27.45 -0.75
N ARG A 34 -10.39 26.60 0.27
CA ARG A 34 -10.51 26.97 1.68
C ARG A 34 -9.30 26.47 2.43
N ALA A 35 -8.86 27.18 3.45
CA ALA A 35 -7.87 26.64 4.37
C ALA A 35 -8.22 26.89 5.84
N LEU A 36 -7.90 25.90 6.66
CA LEU A 36 -7.74 26.04 8.09
C LEU A 36 -6.24 26.02 8.39
N VAL A 37 -5.71 27.13 8.89
CA VAL A 37 -4.27 27.30 9.15
C VAL A 37 -4.07 27.53 10.64
N ILE A 38 -3.39 26.58 11.28
CA ILE A 38 -3.19 26.51 12.72
C ILE A 38 -1.69 26.65 13.01
N GLY A 39 -1.32 27.57 13.90
CA GLY A 39 0.06 27.80 14.30
C GLY A 39 0.16 28.14 15.78
N ILE A 40 0.87 27.32 16.54
CA ILE A 40 0.91 27.44 18.01
C ILE A 40 2.36 27.52 18.48
N ASN A 41 2.77 28.72 18.87
CA ASN A 41 4.00 28.95 19.60
C ASN A 41 3.74 28.93 21.10
N GLN A 42 2.70 29.63 21.55
CA GLN A 42 2.44 29.87 22.96
C GLN A 42 1.40 28.89 23.50
N TYR A 43 1.79 28.13 24.52
CA TYR A 43 0.92 27.20 25.22
C TYR A 43 0.53 27.75 26.59
N ALA A 44 -0.74 27.69 26.97
CA ALA A 44 -1.24 28.31 28.20
C ALA A 44 -0.64 27.69 29.49
N ASN A 45 -0.26 26.42 29.41
CA ASN A 45 0.25 25.65 30.55
C ASN A 45 1.73 25.32 30.33
N HIS A 46 2.60 25.70 31.27
CA HIS A 46 4.05 25.46 31.21
C HIS A 46 4.57 24.65 32.41
N GLY A 47 5.85 24.29 32.38
CA GLY A 47 6.54 23.63 33.48
C GLY A 47 6.35 22.11 33.46
N ALA A 48 6.43 21.47 34.63
CA ALA A 48 6.43 19.99 34.74
C ALA A 48 5.13 19.31 34.27
N GLU A 49 4.05 20.08 34.13
CA GLU A 49 2.71 19.62 33.73
C GLU A 49 2.23 20.25 32.42
N GLY A 50 3.05 21.09 31.79
CA GLY A 50 2.69 21.88 30.61
C GLY A 50 3.56 21.63 29.39
N TRP A 51 3.27 22.34 28.31
CA TRP A 51 4.03 22.31 27.07
C TRP A 51 5.02 23.49 27.04
N SER A 52 6.19 23.26 26.45
CA SER A 52 7.15 24.33 26.20
C SER A 52 6.72 25.15 24.99
N ASP A 53 7.05 26.44 24.97
CA ASP A 53 6.76 27.27 23.81
C ASP A 53 7.66 26.91 22.63
N LEU A 54 7.11 27.09 21.43
CA LEU A 54 7.83 27.00 20.16
C LEU A 54 8.14 28.40 19.63
N HIS A 55 9.09 28.49 18.69
CA HIS A 55 9.58 29.75 18.16
C HIS A 55 9.03 30.05 16.76
N THR A 56 8.85 29.03 15.91
CA THR A 56 8.57 29.24 14.48
C THR A 56 7.12 28.96 14.04
N ALA A 57 6.39 28.08 14.73
CA ALA A 57 5.08 27.57 14.29
C ALA A 57 4.02 28.66 14.00
N ARG A 58 3.90 29.69 14.83
CA ARG A 58 2.99 30.82 14.58
C ARG A 58 3.38 31.59 13.32
N GLN A 59 4.67 31.87 13.16
CA GLN A 59 5.20 32.62 12.00
C GLN A 59 5.08 31.81 10.71
N ASP A 60 5.26 30.48 10.78
CA ASP A 60 5.06 29.55 9.67
C ASP A 60 3.61 29.56 9.20
N ALA A 61 2.66 29.41 10.14
CA ALA A 61 1.23 29.45 9.86
C ALA A 61 0.81 30.79 9.24
N GLU A 62 1.29 31.92 9.78
CA GLU A 62 1.01 33.24 9.20
C GLU A 62 1.54 33.36 7.76
N ALA A 63 2.78 32.94 7.51
CA ALA A 63 3.38 33.02 6.17
C ALA A 63 2.67 32.11 5.15
N VAL A 64 2.30 30.89 5.55
CA VAL A 64 1.55 29.96 4.69
C VAL A 64 0.17 30.53 4.38
N ALA A 65 -0.57 31.00 5.40
CA ALA A 65 -1.88 31.60 5.22
C ALA A 65 -1.85 32.79 4.25
N ASP A 66 -0.90 33.70 4.45
CA ASP A 66 -0.73 34.87 3.59
C ASP A 66 -0.43 34.51 2.14
N LEU A 67 0.39 33.49 1.93
CA LEU A 67 0.76 33.03 0.59
C LEU A 67 -0.45 32.36 -0.10
N LEU A 68 -1.20 31.52 0.63
CA LEU A 68 -2.43 30.89 0.13
C LEU A 68 -3.48 31.92 -0.29
N GLU A 69 -3.72 32.96 0.52
CA GLU A 69 -4.64 34.05 0.17
C GLU A 69 -4.16 34.83 -1.05
N LYS A 70 -2.94 35.36 -0.99
CA LYS A 70 -2.44 36.35 -1.97
C LYS A 70 -2.14 35.74 -3.33
N ARG A 71 -1.67 34.50 -3.39
CA ARG A 71 -1.21 33.87 -4.65
C ARG A 71 -2.21 32.87 -5.21
N TYR A 72 -2.96 32.19 -4.35
CA TYR A 72 -3.83 31.08 -4.74
C TYR A 72 -5.33 31.34 -4.47
N GLY A 73 -5.67 32.41 -3.75
CA GLY A 73 -7.07 32.85 -3.61
C GLY A 73 -7.88 32.01 -2.64
N PHE A 74 -7.21 31.41 -1.65
CA PHE A 74 -7.87 30.64 -0.60
C PHE A 74 -8.68 31.56 0.31
N GLU A 75 -9.85 31.09 0.75
CA GLU A 75 -10.52 31.61 1.93
C GLU A 75 -9.88 30.98 3.18
N VAL A 76 -9.09 31.75 3.93
CA VAL A 76 -8.28 31.21 5.03
C VAL A 76 -8.85 31.58 6.39
N THR A 77 -9.13 30.55 7.20
CA THR A 77 -9.37 30.68 8.65
C THR A 77 -8.06 30.42 9.39
N ARG A 78 -7.60 31.40 10.18
CA ARG A 78 -6.39 31.28 11.00
C ARG A 78 -6.76 31.01 12.46
N LEU A 79 -6.10 30.05 13.09
CA LEU A 79 -6.14 29.84 14.55
C LEU A 79 -4.70 29.91 15.06
N LEU A 80 -4.32 31.03 15.68
CA LEU A 80 -2.96 31.28 16.13
C LEU A 80 -2.90 31.38 17.65
N ASP A 81 -1.89 30.75 18.25
CA ASP A 81 -1.62 30.77 19.69
C ASP A 81 -2.89 30.59 20.54
N GLU A 82 -3.27 31.57 21.37
CA GLU A 82 -4.41 31.47 22.30
C GLU A 82 -5.76 31.24 21.62
N GLN A 83 -5.85 31.43 20.30
CA GLN A 83 -7.07 31.16 19.52
C GLN A 83 -7.20 29.68 19.14
N ALA A 84 -6.08 28.95 19.07
CA ALA A 84 -5.99 27.55 18.67
C ALA A 84 -6.34 26.56 19.81
N THR A 85 -7.45 26.84 20.51
CA THR A 85 -7.95 25.98 21.59
C THR A 85 -8.54 24.68 21.05
N LEU A 86 -8.65 23.66 21.92
CA LEU A 86 -9.27 22.38 21.57
C LEU A 86 -10.65 22.58 20.94
N SER A 87 -11.48 23.41 21.59
CA SER A 87 -12.84 23.73 21.14
C SER A 87 -12.85 24.43 19.79
N ALA A 88 -11.98 25.43 19.59
CA ALA A 88 -11.93 26.18 18.33
C ALA A 88 -11.47 25.31 17.16
N ILE A 89 -10.43 24.49 17.36
CA ILE A 89 -9.94 23.58 16.31
C ILE A 89 -11.03 22.56 15.95
N MET A 90 -11.62 21.89 16.95
CA MET A 90 -12.68 20.90 16.72
C MET A 90 -13.91 21.51 16.03
N MET A 91 -14.29 22.74 16.36
CA MET A 91 -15.38 23.46 15.70
C MET A 91 -15.07 23.73 14.22
N GLN A 92 -13.85 24.12 13.86
CA GLN A 92 -13.49 24.32 12.45
C GLN A 92 -13.38 22.98 11.70
N MET A 93 -12.90 21.93 12.36
CA MET A 93 -12.89 20.58 11.79
C MET A 93 -14.32 20.07 11.54
N ASP A 94 -15.29 20.37 12.41
CA ASP A 94 -16.68 19.90 12.26
C ASP A 94 -17.34 20.48 11.01
N LYS A 95 -17.02 21.73 10.66
CA LYS A 95 -17.45 22.36 9.40
C LYS A 95 -17.00 21.61 8.15
N LEU A 96 -16.01 20.71 8.24
CA LEU A 96 -15.61 19.90 7.09
C LEU A 96 -16.77 19.05 6.55
N VAL A 97 -17.72 18.67 7.41
CA VAL A 97 -18.91 17.89 7.04
C VAL A 97 -19.89 18.73 6.21
N ASP A 98 -19.90 20.05 6.42
CA ASP A 98 -20.82 20.99 5.75
C ASP A 98 -20.31 21.50 4.40
N TYR A 99 -19.04 21.25 4.06
CA TYR A 99 -18.50 21.64 2.77
C TYR A 99 -19.14 20.88 1.62
N SER A 100 -19.07 21.42 0.41
CA SER A 100 -19.67 20.83 -0.78
C SER A 100 -18.62 20.11 -1.64
N PRO A 101 -19.05 19.24 -2.58
CA PRO A 101 -18.16 18.67 -3.59
C PRO A 101 -17.50 19.70 -4.53
N ASP A 102 -17.77 20.99 -4.38
CA ASP A 102 -17.10 22.07 -5.10
C ASP A 102 -15.97 22.71 -4.27
N ASP A 103 -15.78 22.31 -3.01
CA ASP A 103 -14.74 22.84 -2.15
C ASP A 103 -13.47 21.97 -2.19
N ALA A 104 -12.33 22.61 -2.04
CA ALA A 104 -11.03 21.99 -1.78
C ALA A 104 -10.44 22.61 -0.52
N VAL A 105 -10.22 21.78 0.50
CA VAL A 105 -9.84 22.24 1.84
C VAL A 105 -8.40 21.86 2.15
N LEU A 106 -7.59 22.84 2.52
CA LEU A 106 -6.25 22.63 3.05
C LEU A 106 -6.26 22.81 4.57
N ILE A 107 -5.72 21.86 5.31
CA ILE A 107 -5.53 21.96 6.75
C ILE A 107 -4.02 22.02 7.00
N TYR A 108 -3.52 23.19 7.42
CA TYR A 108 -2.14 23.37 7.82
C TYR A 108 -2.06 23.40 9.33
N TYR A 109 -1.19 22.58 9.92
CA TYR A 109 -0.95 22.56 11.36
C TYR A 109 0.54 22.67 11.65
N ALA A 110 0.93 23.67 12.44
CA ALA A 110 2.25 23.80 13.03
C ALA A 110 2.13 23.95 14.56
N GLY A 111 2.81 23.09 15.30
CA GLY A 111 2.71 23.05 16.77
C GLY A 111 3.26 21.75 17.35
N HIS A 112 3.11 21.57 18.65
CA HIS A 112 3.45 20.30 19.31
C HIS A 112 2.56 19.17 18.82
N GLY A 113 3.18 18.05 18.51
CA GLY A 113 2.50 16.77 18.42
C GLY A 113 3.04 15.81 19.48
N HIS A 114 2.21 14.86 19.89
CA HIS A 114 2.61 13.79 20.80
C HIS A 114 2.22 12.44 20.21
N TYR A 115 3.04 11.43 20.41
CA TYR A 115 2.70 10.06 20.08
C TYR A 115 2.79 9.18 21.30
N ASP A 116 1.66 8.54 21.63
CA ASP A 116 1.63 7.55 22.69
C ASP A 116 1.92 6.18 22.11
N GLN A 117 3.12 5.68 22.39
CA GLN A 117 3.58 4.38 21.91
C GLN A 117 2.74 3.21 22.42
N ASN A 118 2.12 3.33 23.60
CA ASN A 118 1.29 2.26 24.16
C ASN A 118 -0.07 2.21 23.47
N LEU A 119 -0.59 3.37 23.05
CA LEU A 119 -1.87 3.46 22.34
C LEU A 119 -1.71 3.31 20.83
N GLY A 120 -0.50 3.49 20.31
CA GLY A 120 -0.26 3.57 18.86
C GLY A 120 -1.00 4.75 18.23
N GLU A 121 -1.12 5.86 18.96
CA GLU A 121 -1.98 7.00 18.62
C GLU A 121 -1.19 8.30 18.67
N GLY A 122 -1.42 9.15 17.66
CA GLY A 122 -0.85 10.49 17.57
C GLY A 122 -1.85 11.56 17.97
N PHE A 123 -1.33 12.66 18.47
CA PHE A 123 -2.11 13.76 19.01
C PHE A 123 -1.60 15.10 18.49
N TRP A 124 -2.51 15.96 18.04
CA TRP A 124 -2.24 17.39 17.92
C TRP A 124 -2.51 18.04 19.27
N ILE A 125 -1.62 18.95 19.68
CA ILE A 125 -1.71 19.61 20.98
C ILE A 125 -2.27 21.02 20.80
N PRO A 126 -3.49 21.30 21.29
CA PRO A 126 -4.06 22.65 21.33
C PRO A 126 -3.34 23.58 22.30
N SER A 127 -3.51 24.89 22.12
CA SER A 127 -2.81 25.89 22.94
C SER A 127 -3.27 25.92 24.40
N ASP A 128 -4.49 25.48 24.70
CA ASP A 128 -5.04 25.39 26.05
C ASP A 128 -4.79 24.03 26.73
N ALA A 129 -4.09 23.11 26.08
CA ALA A 129 -3.90 21.75 26.58
C ALA A 129 -2.89 21.66 27.72
N HIS A 130 -3.17 20.79 28.70
CA HIS A 130 -2.16 20.37 29.67
C HIS A 130 -1.35 19.21 29.10
N GLN A 131 -0.07 19.09 29.48
CA GLN A 131 0.67 17.86 29.20
C GLN A 131 0.29 16.79 30.24
N LYS A 132 0.21 17.18 31.51
CA LYS A 132 -0.19 16.32 32.62
C LYS A 132 -1.09 17.06 33.59
N ILE A 133 -1.93 16.34 34.32
CA ILE A 133 -2.70 16.84 35.46
C ILE A 133 -2.50 15.85 36.61
N GLY A 134 -1.95 16.31 37.73
CA GLY A 134 -1.67 15.45 38.88
C GLY A 134 -0.68 14.33 38.53
N GLY A 135 0.31 14.63 37.67
CA GLY A 135 1.30 13.68 37.19
C GLY A 135 0.84 12.67 36.14
N GLN A 136 -0.43 12.66 35.73
CA GLN A 136 -0.97 11.79 34.66
C GLN A 136 -1.15 12.55 33.36
N TYR A 137 -0.90 11.92 32.21
CA TYR A 137 -1.09 12.55 30.89
C TYR A 137 -2.54 12.99 30.67
N ALA A 138 -2.74 14.27 30.34
CA ALA A 138 -4.04 14.89 30.16
C ALA A 138 -4.59 14.71 28.74
N ARG A 139 -4.66 13.46 28.27
CA ARG A 139 -5.03 13.12 26.87
C ARG A 139 -6.42 13.61 26.45
N GLN A 140 -7.30 13.91 27.40
CA GLN A 140 -8.61 14.50 27.13
C GLN A 140 -8.52 15.95 26.61
N ASP A 141 -7.39 16.64 26.84
CA ASP A 141 -7.14 17.99 26.35
C ASP A 141 -6.52 17.97 24.93
N TRP A 142 -6.20 16.79 24.39
CA TRP A 142 -5.49 16.63 23.12
C TRP A 142 -6.43 16.19 21.99
N ILE A 143 -6.04 16.46 20.75
CA ILE A 143 -6.83 16.06 19.57
C ILE A 143 -6.25 14.77 18.99
N TRP A 144 -7.08 13.73 18.94
CA TRP A 144 -6.67 12.39 18.49
C TRP A 144 -6.64 12.33 16.96
N ASN A 145 -5.57 11.76 16.40
CA ASN A 145 -5.46 11.58 14.95
C ASN A 145 -6.59 10.70 14.39
N ALA A 146 -7.04 9.69 15.14
CA ALA A 146 -8.24 8.91 14.79
C ALA A 146 -9.51 9.77 14.62
N ALA A 147 -9.69 10.80 15.47
CA ALA A 147 -10.83 11.72 15.35
C ALA A 147 -10.70 12.60 14.11
N LEU A 148 -9.50 13.17 13.87
CA LEU A 148 -9.20 13.95 12.66
C LEU A 148 -9.48 13.14 11.39
N ASN A 149 -8.99 11.90 11.32
CA ASN A 149 -9.19 11.01 10.17
C ASN A 149 -10.67 10.73 9.91
N LYS A 150 -11.47 10.55 10.96
CA LYS A 150 -12.92 10.35 10.82
C LYS A 150 -13.62 11.58 10.25
N MET A 151 -13.26 12.78 10.72
CA MET A 151 -13.84 14.04 10.24
C MET A 151 -13.42 14.35 8.80
N ILE A 152 -12.14 14.13 8.47
CA ILE A 152 -11.60 14.27 7.11
C ILE A 152 -12.29 13.27 6.16
N GLY A 153 -12.44 12.01 6.58
CA GLY A 153 -13.12 10.98 5.80
C GLY A 153 -14.60 11.28 5.57
N ALA A 154 -15.27 11.90 6.55
CA ALA A 154 -16.69 12.27 6.47
C ALA A 154 -16.96 13.55 5.66
N SER A 155 -15.94 14.36 5.40
CA SER A 155 -16.08 15.59 4.62
C SER A 155 -16.64 15.33 3.22
N GLN A 156 -17.54 16.19 2.75
CA GLN A 156 -18.06 16.18 1.38
C GLN A 156 -17.22 17.05 0.42
N ALA A 157 -16.21 17.76 0.93
CA ALA A 157 -15.24 18.47 0.10
C ALA A 157 -14.60 17.51 -0.89
N ARG A 158 -14.38 17.96 -2.13
CA ARG A 158 -13.78 17.09 -3.15
C ARG A 158 -12.35 16.73 -2.76
N HIS A 159 -11.59 17.73 -2.36
CA HIS A 159 -10.19 17.55 -1.99
C HIS A 159 -10.00 17.99 -0.54
N VAL A 160 -9.33 17.16 0.25
CA VAL A 160 -8.80 17.56 1.57
C VAL A 160 -7.32 17.24 1.59
N LEU A 161 -6.50 18.27 1.79
CA LEU A 161 -5.06 18.15 1.95
C LEU A 161 -4.68 18.54 3.37
N VAL A 162 -4.02 17.64 4.11
CA VAL A 162 -3.44 17.94 5.42
C VAL A 162 -1.94 18.14 5.25
N ILE A 163 -1.43 19.27 5.74
CA ILE A 163 0.00 19.55 5.85
C ILE A 163 0.32 19.73 7.34
N ALA A 164 1.02 18.76 7.91
CA ALA A 164 1.36 18.74 9.34
C ALA A 164 2.86 19.02 9.53
N ASP A 165 3.17 20.22 10.00
CA ASP A 165 4.49 20.61 10.47
C ASP A 165 4.61 20.45 11.98
N SER A 166 4.54 19.19 12.43
CA SER A 166 4.62 18.83 13.83
C SER A 166 5.29 17.49 14.00
N CYS A 167 5.94 17.31 15.15
CA CYS A 167 6.39 16.00 15.59
C CYS A 167 5.21 15.02 15.48
N TYR A 168 5.42 13.83 14.91
CA TYR A 168 4.38 12.80 14.84
C TYR A 168 3.21 13.07 13.88
N GLY A 169 3.32 14.07 12.98
CA GLY A 169 2.35 14.26 11.89
C GLY A 169 2.22 13.04 10.97
N GLY A 170 3.28 12.25 10.83
CA GLY A 170 3.29 10.99 10.09
C GLY A 170 2.41 9.88 10.68
N SER A 171 2.01 9.94 11.97
CA SER A 171 1.12 8.94 12.57
C SER A 171 -0.34 9.04 12.08
N LEU A 172 -0.72 10.12 11.39
CA LEU A 172 -1.96 10.18 10.61
C LEU A 172 -1.95 9.18 9.44
N PHE A 173 -0.75 8.74 9.04
CA PHE A 173 -0.47 7.84 7.94
C PHE A 173 -0.35 6.39 8.42
N ARG A 174 -0.85 5.43 7.65
CA ARG A 174 -0.69 3.98 7.94
C ARG A 174 0.06 3.20 6.85
N GLY A 175 0.74 3.87 5.92
CA GLY A 175 1.65 3.21 4.97
C GLY A 175 2.12 4.09 3.81
N ASP A 176 3.38 3.94 3.36
CA ASP A 176 3.95 4.61 2.19
C ASP A 176 3.30 4.12 0.89
N ALA A 177 2.37 4.91 0.34
CA ALA A 177 2.00 4.80 -1.07
C ALA A 177 3.07 5.52 -1.93
N ALA A 178 3.50 4.90 -3.02
CA ALA A 178 4.39 5.55 -3.97
C ALA A 178 3.70 6.80 -4.56
N ALA A 179 4.34 7.96 -4.40
CA ALA A 179 3.85 9.20 -5.02
C ALA A 179 3.81 9.03 -6.54
N LYS A 180 2.62 9.22 -7.13
CA LYS A 180 2.42 9.18 -8.58
C LYS A 180 2.92 10.50 -9.17
N SER A 181 4.17 10.57 -9.60
CA SER A 181 4.65 11.71 -10.40
C SER A 181 4.27 11.51 -11.86
N SER A 182 3.08 11.93 -12.27
CA SER A 182 2.72 12.00 -13.69
C SER A 182 2.74 13.45 -14.14
N GLY A 183 3.85 13.87 -14.75
CA GLY A 183 3.99 15.18 -15.40
C GLY A 183 3.18 15.33 -16.70
N GLU A 184 2.11 14.54 -16.87
CA GLU A 184 1.24 14.59 -18.03
C GLU A 184 0.12 15.59 -17.78
N VAL A 185 -0.06 16.54 -18.70
CA VAL A 185 -0.99 17.67 -18.57
C VAL A 185 -2.45 17.19 -18.46
N GLY A 186 -2.81 16.11 -19.16
CA GLY A 186 -4.14 15.47 -19.07
C GLY A 186 -4.46 14.81 -17.72
N TRP A 187 -3.44 14.45 -16.93
CA TRP A 187 -3.65 13.85 -15.62
C TRP A 187 -4.27 14.85 -14.63
N TYR A 188 -3.90 16.13 -14.67
CA TYR A 188 -4.45 17.16 -13.77
C TYR A 188 -5.97 17.27 -13.87
N TYR A 189 -6.54 17.11 -15.07
CA TYR A 189 -7.99 17.12 -15.25
C TYR A 189 -8.65 15.95 -14.52
N SER A 190 -8.07 14.74 -14.61
CA SER A 190 -8.59 13.56 -13.91
C SER A 190 -8.40 13.68 -12.40
N ALA A 191 -7.24 14.17 -11.98
CA ALA A 191 -6.87 14.37 -10.58
C ALA A 191 -7.82 15.35 -9.88
N MET A 192 -8.17 16.47 -10.52
CA MET A 192 -9.10 17.47 -9.95
C MET A 192 -10.56 17.02 -9.94
N ASN A 193 -10.93 16.04 -10.76
CA ASN A 193 -12.31 15.56 -10.86
C ASN A 193 -12.67 14.47 -9.85
N LYS A 194 -11.69 13.77 -9.28
CA LYS A 194 -11.94 12.69 -8.32
C LYS A 194 -11.74 13.18 -6.89
N PRO A 195 -12.50 12.66 -5.91
CA PRO A 195 -12.23 12.92 -4.50
C PRO A 195 -10.81 12.52 -4.08
N SER A 196 -10.19 13.35 -3.23
CA SER A 196 -8.83 13.15 -2.71
C SER A 196 -8.75 13.46 -1.22
N ARG A 197 -8.05 12.61 -0.47
CA ARG A 197 -7.69 12.81 0.95
C ARG A 197 -6.20 12.56 1.07
N TYR A 198 -5.40 13.62 1.17
CA TYR A 198 -3.94 13.53 1.07
C TYR A 198 -3.25 14.15 2.28
N LEU A 199 -2.13 13.59 2.70
CA LEU A 199 -1.31 14.07 3.82
C LEU A 199 0.11 14.37 3.34
N ILE A 200 0.70 15.43 3.88
CA ILE A 200 2.13 15.72 3.85
C ILE A 200 2.55 16.06 5.29
N ALA A 201 3.52 15.36 5.86
CA ALA A 201 3.97 15.57 7.23
C ALA A 201 5.49 15.73 7.30
N SER A 202 5.97 16.66 8.13
CA SER A 202 7.39 17.03 8.22
C SER A 202 8.30 15.94 8.84
N GLY A 203 7.73 14.97 9.58
CA GLY A 203 8.45 13.83 10.14
C GLY A 203 7.56 12.62 10.46
N ASP A 204 8.21 11.48 10.74
CA ASP A 204 7.57 10.21 11.12
C ASP A 204 7.26 10.18 12.64
N LEU A 205 8.00 9.41 13.44
CA LEU A 205 7.95 9.43 14.91
C LEU A 205 9.10 10.24 15.54
N GLU A 206 9.80 11.01 14.74
CA GLU A 206 10.97 11.77 15.18
C GLU A 206 10.59 13.21 15.53
N PRO A 207 11.26 13.84 16.51
CA PRO A 207 11.04 15.24 16.83
C PRO A 207 11.44 16.14 15.65
N VAL A 208 10.64 17.18 15.42
CA VAL A 208 10.84 18.17 14.36
C VAL A 208 11.69 19.33 14.87
N TYR A 209 12.66 19.79 14.07
CA TYR A 209 13.55 20.90 14.46
C TYR A 209 12.84 22.26 14.36
N ASP A 210 12.73 22.93 15.50
CA ASP A 210 12.29 24.34 15.64
C ASP A 210 13.50 25.31 15.64
N ASP A 211 14.56 25.00 14.89
CA ASP A 211 15.82 25.78 14.81
C ASP A 211 16.01 26.44 13.42
N GLY A 212 14.92 26.91 12.85
CA GLY A 212 15.01 27.76 11.67
C GLY A 212 15.17 29.22 12.07
N ALA A 213 16.02 29.98 11.37
CA ALA A 213 16.26 31.39 11.70
C ALA A 213 14.97 32.24 11.71
N ARG A 214 13.97 31.87 10.90
CA ARG A 214 12.66 32.55 10.81
C ARG A 214 11.47 31.59 10.65
N HIS A 215 11.70 30.45 10.02
CA HIS A 215 10.68 29.44 9.74
C HIS A 215 11.26 28.06 9.98
N SER A 216 10.48 27.06 10.40
CA SER A 216 10.95 25.68 10.44
C SER A 216 11.57 25.28 9.09
N VAL A 217 12.48 24.31 9.06
CA VAL A 217 13.11 23.89 7.79
C VAL A 217 12.06 23.37 6.81
N PHE A 218 11.06 22.64 7.32
CA PHE A 218 9.95 22.15 6.51
C PHE A 218 9.08 23.29 5.97
N ALA A 219 8.63 24.21 6.83
CA ALA A 219 7.83 25.36 6.44
C ALA A 219 8.58 26.25 5.44
N GLN A 220 9.87 26.47 5.63
CA GLN A 220 10.69 27.25 4.70
C GLN A 220 10.75 26.60 3.31
N MET A 221 10.90 25.27 3.22
CA MET A 221 10.89 24.56 1.94
C MET A 221 9.52 24.58 1.28
N LEU A 222 8.45 24.40 2.06
CA LEU A 222 7.07 24.52 1.58
C LEU A 222 6.79 25.93 1.04
N LEU A 223 7.12 26.98 1.80
CA LEU A 223 6.95 28.37 1.40
C LEU A 223 7.74 28.67 0.13
N ASN A 224 8.98 28.20 0.01
CA ASN A 224 9.79 28.37 -1.19
C ASN A 224 9.12 27.73 -2.41
N TYR A 225 8.64 26.48 -2.29
CA TYR A 225 7.96 25.80 -3.38
C TYR A 225 6.69 26.55 -3.81
N LEU A 226 5.86 26.94 -2.84
CA LEU A 226 4.63 27.69 -3.10
C LEU A 226 4.89 29.09 -3.67
N GLN A 227 6.02 29.73 -3.31
CA GLN A 227 6.36 31.09 -3.75
C GLN A 227 7.05 31.13 -5.11
N TYR A 228 7.84 30.13 -5.48
CA TYR A 228 8.68 30.20 -6.69
C TYR A 228 8.25 29.23 -7.79
N GLN A 229 7.07 28.63 -7.68
CA GLN A 229 6.56 27.80 -8.76
C GLN A 229 6.14 28.63 -9.99
N ASP A 230 6.78 28.34 -11.12
CA ASP A 230 6.65 29.07 -12.38
C ASP A 230 5.49 28.58 -13.25
N LYS A 231 5.14 27.29 -13.16
CA LYS A 231 4.07 26.68 -13.98
C LYS A 231 2.69 27.28 -13.73
N GLY A 232 2.49 27.97 -12.60
CA GLY A 232 1.21 28.53 -12.21
C GLY A 232 0.18 27.49 -11.72
N TYR A 233 0.52 26.20 -11.76
CA TYR A 233 -0.26 25.11 -11.17
C TYR A 233 0.65 23.93 -10.80
N PHE A 234 0.23 23.11 -9.83
CA PHE A 234 0.95 21.93 -9.36
C PHE A 234 0.08 21.09 -8.41
N ALA A 235 0.40 19.80 -8.29
CA ALA A 235 -0.24 18.84 -7.38
C ALA A 235 0.44 18.82 -5.99
N ALA A 236 -0.31 18.37 -4.98
CA ALA A 236 0.20 18.17 -3.63
C ALA A 236 1.35 17.15 -3.56
N SER A 237 1.26 16.04 -4.30
CA SER A 237 2.36 15.07 -4.44
C SER A 237 3.64 15.69 -5.00
N GLU A 238 3.57 16.67 -5.92
CA GLU A 238 4.76 17.38 -6.41
C GLU A 238 5.41 18.23 -5.32
N ILE A 239 4.61 18.87 -4.46
CA ILE A 239 5.12 19.58 -3.26
C ILE A 239 5.81 18.59 -2.34
N GLY A 240 5.13 17.47 -2.02
CA GLY A 240 5.64 16.48 -1.09
C GLY A 240 6.97 15.87 -1.57
N LEU A 241 7.11 15.59 -2.86
CA LEU A 241 8.37 15.12 -3.46
C LEU A 241 9.48 16.18 -3.33
N ALA A 242 9.21 17.43 -3.74
CA ALA A 242 10.20 18.49 -3.73
C ALA A 242 10.65 18.86 -2.30
N VAL A 243 9.71 18.90 -1.36
CA VAL A 243 9.98 19.19 0.05
C VAL A 243 10.72 18.01 0.70
N ARG A 244 10.31 16.76 0.43
CA ARG A 244 10.99 15.56 0.95
C ARG A 244 12.46 15.55 0.60
N ASP A 245 12.79 15.72 -0.68
CA ASP A 245 14.19 15.66 -1.14
C ASP A 245 15.06 16.71 -0.42
N LYS A 246 14.53 17.93 -0.25
CA LYS A 246 15.25 19.05 0.39
C LYS A 246 15.35 18.91 1.90
N VAL A 247 14.27 18.53 2.57
CA VAL A 247 14.26 18.36 4.03
C VAL A 247 15.15 17.18 4.43
N SER A 248 15.06 16.05 3.73
CA SER A 248 15.92 14.89 4.02
C SER A 248 17.41 15.20 3.78
N GLU A 249 17.75 16.00 2.77
CA GLU A 249 19.12 16.47 2.55
C GLU A 249 19.64 17.39 3.68
N MET A 250 18.77 18.25 4.24
CA MET A 250 19.17 19.28 5.20
C MET A 250 19.14 18.84 6.66
N THR A 251 18.18 17.98 7.05
CA THR A 251 17.94 17.64 8.46
C THR A 251 18.05 16.14 8.75
N GLY A 252 18.14 15.30 7.72
CA GLY A 252 18.04 13.84 7.85
C GLY A 252 16.63 13.33 8.13
N GLN A 253 15.64 14.21 8.27
CA GLN A 253 14.26 13.83 8.55
C GLN A 253 13.56 13.34 7.30
N MET A 254 12.67 12.37 7.48
CA MET A 254 11.89 11.81 6.38
C MET A 254 10.48 12.41 6.35
N VAL A 255 10.23 13.28 5.37
CA VAL A 255 8.88 13.79 5.10
C VAL A 255 7.99 12.63 4.67
N ARG A 256 6.83 12.48 5.29
CA ARG A 256 5.81 11.49 4.90
C ARG A 256 4.78 12.13 4.00
N MET A 257 4.32 11.42 2.99
CA MET A 257 3.22 11.89 2.15
C MET A 257 2.48 10.74 1.49
N GLY A 258 1.21 10.97 1.17
CA GLY A 258 0.37 10.05 0.42
C GLY A 258 -1.12 10.20 0.75
N PRO A 259 -1.97 9.33 0.20
CA PRO A 259 -3.38 9.31 0.51
C PRO A 259 -3.63 8.85 1.96
N LEU A 260 -4.61 9.44 2.61
CA LEU A 260 -5.13 8.99 3.90
C LEU A 260 -5.96 7.71 3.68
N PRO A 261 -5.91 6.72 4.60
CA PRO A 261 -6.60 5.45 4.46
C PRO A 261 -8.09 5.58 4.80
N VAL A 262 -8.83 6.37 4.02
CA VAL A 262 -10.26 6.63 4.20
C VAL A 262 -11.05 6.21 2.95
N PRO A 263 -12.25 5.62 3.09
CA PRO A 263 -13.02 5.09 1.95
C PRO A 263 -13.44 6.14 0.90
N THR A 264 -13.37 7.43 1.26
CA THR A 264 -13.76 8.55 0.41
C THR A 264 -12.64 9.03 -0.51
N ASP A 265 -11.41 8.55 -0.35
CA ASP A 265 -10.37 8.76 -1.35
C ASP A 265 -10.64 7.92 -2.60
N ALA A 266 -10.62 8.56 -3.76
CA ALA A 266 -10.88 7.91 -5.05
C ALA A 266 -9.70 8.07 -6.02
N GLY A 267 -8.50 8.34 -5.49
CA GLY A 267 -7.29 8.59 -6.29
C GLY A 267 -7.32 9.90 -7.09
N GLY A 268 -8.05 10.90 -6.61
CA GLY A 268 -7.87 12.29 -7.04
C GLY A 268 -6.66 12.94 -6.37
N GLU A 269 -6.39 14.20 -6.71
CA GLU A 269 -5.28 14.95 -6.11
C GLU A 269 -5.70 16.40 -5.81
N PHE A 270 -5.18 16.94 -4.71
CA PHE A 270 -5.25 18.36 -4.45
C PHE A 270 -4.30 19.12 -5.39
N VAL A 271 -4.86 19.92 -6.30
CA VAL A 271 -4.10 20.73 -7.26
C VAL A 271 -4.21 22.21 -6.87
N PHE A 272 -3.08 22.89 -6.78
CA PHE A 272 -2.98 24.33 -6.59
C PHE A 272 -2.99 25.02 -7.95
N VAL A 273 -3.71 26.13 -8.05
CA VAL A 273 -3.75 26.98 -9.24
C VAL A 273 -3.55 28.43 -8.80
N SER A 274 -2.53 29.09 -9.33
CA SER A 274 -2.27 30.50 -9.03
C SER A 274 -3.37 31.39 -9.60
N GLN A 275 -3.71 32.47 -8.89
CA GLN A 275 -4.65 33.49 -9.37
C GLN A 275 -4.21 34.17 -10.67
N LYS A 276 -2.91 34.12 -11.01
CA LYS A 276 -2.39 34.68 -12.27
C LYS A 276 -2.62 33.76 -13.47
N SER A 277 -2.99 32.51 -13.22
CA SER A 277 -3.20 31.50 -14.26
C SER A 277 -4.59 31.67 -14.90
N ASP A 278 -4.66 31.59 -16.22
CA ASP A 278 -5.93 31.50 -16.94
C ASP A 278 -6.48 30.07 -16.82
N PHE A 279 -7.21 29.81 -15.72
CA PHE A 279 -7.70 28.47 -15.43
C PHE A 279 -8.63 27.91 -16.51
N PRO A 280 -9.61 28.66 -17.07
CA PRO A 280 -10.42 28.16 -18.19
C PRO A 280 -9.57 27.70 -19.39
N ALA A 281 -8.51 28.44 -19.74
CA ALA A 281 -7.58 28.02 -20.78
C ALA A 281 -6.83 26.74 -20.39
N LEU A 282 -6.25 26.69 -19.18
CA LEU A 282 -5.54 25.53 -18.65
C LEU A 282 -6.41 24.28 -18.59
N ALA A 283 -7.61 24.38 -18.01
CA ALA A 283 -8.57 23.27 -17.94
C ALA A 283 -8.97 22.79 -19.34
N GLY A 284 -9.11 23.72 -20.29
CA GLY A 284 -9.31 23.39 -21.70
C GLY A 284 -8.14 22.63 -22.33
N GLU A 285 -6.89 22.99 -22.01
CA GLU A 285 -5.67 22.28 -22.44
C GLU A 285 -5.58 20.90 -21.80
N TRP A 286 -5.75 20.81 -20.47
CA TRP A 286 -5.75 19.55 -19.75
C TRP A 286 -6.83 18.61 -20.28
N ARG A 287 -8.02 19.13 -20.60
CA ARG A 287 -9.09 18.35 -21.19
C ARG A 287 -8.78 17.87 -22.61
N LYS A 288 -8.06 18.66 -23.42
CA LYS A 288 -7.62 18.24 -24.76
C LYS A 288 -6.53 17.18 -24.71
N GLU A 289 -5.70 17.22 -23.67
CA GLU A 289 -4.64 16.24 -23.41
C GLU A 289 -5.12 15.04 -22.59
N LEU A 290 -6.36 15.06 -22.08
CA LEU A 290 -7.00 13.80 -21.70
C LEU A 290 -6.94 12.91 -22.95
N PRO A 291 -6.45 11.66 -22.84
CA PRO A 291 -6.76 10.68 -23.86
C PRO A 291 -8.27 10.75 -24.08
N ASP A 292 -8.69 10.91 -25.34
CA ASP A 292 -10.08 11.01 -25.81
C ASP A 292 -10.97 10.29 -24.77
N GLN A 293 -11.78 11.05 -23.98
CA GLN A 293 -12.66 10.45 -22.94
C GLN A 293 -13.15 9.14 -23.50
N PRO A 294 -13.09 8.00 -22.79
CA PRO A 294 -13.35 6.71 -23.38
C PRO A 294 -14.67 6.84 -24.12
N LYS A 295 -14.59 6.97 -25.45
CA LYS A 295 -15.73 6.99 -26.35
C LYS A 295 -16.26 5.61 -26.16
N THR A 296 -17.14 5.40 -25.17
CA THR A 296 -17.73 4.12 -24.78
C THR A 296 -16.97 3.02 -25.46
N VAL A 297 -15.72 2.69 -25.03
CA VAL A 297 -14.75 1.99 -25.92
C VAL A 297 -15.59 0.98 -26.65
N PRO A 298 -15.78 1.09 -27.97
CA PRO A 298 -16.56 0.10 -28.62
C PRO A 298 -15.72 -1.14 -28.36
N ALA A 299 -16.17 -1.98 -27.44
CA ALA A 299 -15.61 -3.30 -27.29
C ALA A 299 -15.81 -4.10 -28.60
N ALA A 300 -16.42 -3.47 -29.62
CA ALA A 300 -16.24 -3.73 -31.03
C ALA A 300 -14.94 -3.06 -31.57
N GLY A 301 -13.80 -3.75 -31.46
CA GLY A 301 -12.61 -3.40 -32.23
C GLY A 301 -11.26 -3.67 -31.57
N ARG A 302 -11.17 -3.69 -30.23
CA ARG A 302 -9.93 -4.12 -29.53
C ARG A 302 -9.71 -5.62 -29.74
N ASP A 303 -8.44 -5.98 -29.92
CA ASP A 303 -8.03 -7.37 -29.86
C ASP A 303 -8.31 -7.96 -28.48
N ARG A 304 -8.26 -9.29 -28.37
CA ARG A 304 -8.62 -10.00 -27.15
C ARG A 304 -7.75 -9.57 -25.96
N MET A 305 -6.47 -9.32 -26.20
CA MET A 305 -5.51 -8.86 -25.19
C MET A 305 -5.89 -7.48 -24.63
N GLY A 306 -6.26 -6.52 -25.49
CA GLY A 306 -6.75 -5.21 -25.06
C GLY A 306 -8.01 -5.30 -24.20
N GLN A 307 -8.94 -6.20 -24.53
CA GLN A 307 -10.15 -6.42 -23.71
C GLN A 307 -9.83 -6.97 -22.32
N LEU A 308 -8.82 -7.84 -22.20
CA LEU A 308 -8.37 -8.37 -20.90
C LEU A 308 -7.69 -7.29 -20.04
N ARG A 309 -6.89 -6.41 -20.63
CA ARG A 309 -6.29 -5.25 -19.92
C ARG A 309 -7.39 -4.36 -19.33
N ASP A 310 -8.39 -4.04 -20.15
CA ASP A 310 -9.51 -3.18 -19.73
C ASP A 310 -10.30 -3.82 -18.57
N ILE A 311 -10.56 -5.13 -18.64
CA ILE A 311 -11.23 -5.88 -17.57
C ILE A 311 -10.43 -5.78 -16.25
N ALA A 312 -9.12 -6.04 -16.30
CA ALA A 312 -8.28 -6.03 -15.11
C ALA A 312 -8.21 -4.63 -14.47
N LEU A 313 -8.02 -3.57 -15.29
CA LEU A 313 -7.99 -2.18 -14.81
C LEU A 313 -9.32 -1.73 -14.21
N LEU A 314 -10.43 -2.09 -14.84
CA LEU A 314 -11.77 -1.71 -14.36
C LEU A 314 -12.13 -2.42 -13.05
N ASP A 315 -11.68 -3.66 -12.86
CA ASP A 315 -11.85 -4.40 -11.61
C ASP A 315 -11.09 -3.74 -10.46
N GLN A 316 -9.81 -3.39 -10.68
CA GLN A 316 -9.00 -2.64 -9.70
C GLN A 316 -9.64 -1.28 -9.33
N ARG A 317 -10.35 -0.66 -10.27
CA ARG A 317 -11.06 0.61 -10.10
C ARG A 317 -12.47 0.47 -9.50
N GLY A 318 -12.90 -0.75 -9.13
CA GLY A 318 -14.21 -1.00 -8.51
C GLY A 318 -15.41 -0.87 -9.46
N ALA A 319 -15.21 -0.93 -10.77
CA ALA A 319 -16.25 -0.77 -11.78
C ALA A 319 -17.01 -2.09 -12.08
N SER A 320 -17.50 -2.77 -11.03
CA SER A 320 -17.99 -4.16 -11.10
C SER A 320 -19.11 -4.41 -12.13
N ASN A 321 -19.98 -3.43 -12.37
CA ASN A 321 -21.06 -3.54 -13.36
C ASN A 321 -20.54 -3.55 -14.82
N THR A 322 -19.53 -2.73 -15.12
CA THR A 322 -18.89 -2.66 -16.44
C THR A 322 -18.04 -3.90 -16.70
N VAL A 323 -17.33 -4.34 -15.67
CA VAL A 323 -16.53 -5.58 -15.68
C VAL A 323 -17.40 -6.78 -16.04
N ARG A 324 -18.56 -6.95 -15.39
CA ARG A 324 -19.49 -8.06 -15.69
C ARG A 324 -19.94 -8.11 -17.15
N ALA A 325 -20.24 -6.95 -17.75
CA ALA A 325 -20.65 -6.86 -19.15
C ALA A 325 -19.51 -7.18 -20.14
N LEU A 326 -18.26 -6.87 -19.78
CA LEU A 326 -17.08 -7.20 -20.59
C LEU A 326 -16.71 -8.69 -20.50
N ILE A 327 -16.84 -9.29 -19.29
CA ILE A 327 -16.61 -10.72 -19.08
C ILE A 327 -17.47 -11.59 -19.99
N GLU A 328 -18.76 -11.26 -20.12
CA GLU A 328 -19.70 -12.01 -20.97
C GLU A 328 -19.29 -12.01 -22.45
N ARG A 329 -18.59 -10.96 -22.91
CA ARG A 329 -18.12 -10.82 -24.29
C ARG A 329 -16.84 -11.62 -24.55
N VAL A 330 -15.91 -11.63 -23.58
CA VAL A 330 -14.63 -12.35 -23.69
C VAL A 330 -14.81 -13.86 -23.47
N SER A 331 -15.85 -14.28 -22.75
CA SER A 331 -16.14 -15.69 -22.43
C SER A 331 -16.69 -16.52 -23.61
N GLY A 332 -17.02 -15.90 -24.75
CA GLY A 332 -17.74 -16.53 -25.88
C GLY A 332 -16.87 -17.13 -27.00
N GLY A 333 -15.61 -17.50 -26.77
CA GLY A 333 -14.66 -17.88 -27.83
C GLY A 333 -13.76 -19.09 -27.53
N VAL A 334 -12.71 -19.28 -28.35
CA VAL A 334 -11.67 -20.33 -28.21
C VAL A 334 -11.04 -20.27 -26.81
N PRO A 335 -10.75 -21.40 -26.15
CA PRO A 335 -10.05 -21.42 -24.86
C PRO A 335 -8.77 -20.59 -24.93
N ASP A 336 -8.60 -19.67 -23.99
CA ASP A 336 -7.45 -18.77 -23.88
C ASP A 336 -7.02 -18.79 -22.41
N PRO A 337 -5.85 -19.38 -22.10
CA PRO A 337 -5.36 -19.51 -20.73
C PRO A 337 -5.28 -18.15 -20.01
N LEU A 338 -4.87 -17.09 -20.70
CA LEU A 338 -4.75 -15.76 -20.09
C LEU A 338 -6.12 -15.19 -19.78
N ALA A 339 -7.09 -15.37 -20.68
CA ALA A 339 -8.46 -14.96 -20.43
C ALA A 339 -9.06 -15.69 -19.22
N GLU A 340 -8.88 -17.01 -19.13
CA GLU A 340 -9.35 -17.79 -17.99
C GLU A 340 -8.72 -17.34 -16.67
N THR A 341 -7.41 -17.07 -16.67
CA THR A 341 -6.70 -16.56 -15.49
C THR A 341 -7.24 -15.20 -15.04
N VAL A 342 -7.42 -14.24 -15.96
CA VAL A 342 -7.96 -12.91 -15.65
C VAL A 342 -9.41 -13.00 -15.18
N LEU A 343 -10.24 -13.80 -15.85
CA LEU A 343 -11.64 -14.00 -15.46
C LEU A 343 -11.75 -14.66 -14.09
N SER A 344 -10.88 -15.62 -13.78
CA SER A 344 -10.82 -16.25 -12.45
C SER A 344 -10.44 -15.24 -11.38
N TYR A 345 -9.42 -14.42 -11.64
CA TYR A 345 -8.97 -13.33 -10.76
C TYR A 345 -10.14 -12.39 -10.41
N VAL A 346 -10.85 -11.90 -11.42
CA VAL A 346 -11.96 -10.96 -11.24
C VAL A 346 -13.18 -11.60 -10.55
N ARG A 347 -13.55 -12.83 -10.93
CA ARG A 347 -14.73 -13.51 -10.39
C ARG A 347 -14.61 -13.91 -8.92
N THR A 348 -13.39 -14.15 -8.42
CA THR A 348 -13.18 -14.67 -7.05
C THR A 348 -13.25 -13.61 -5.95
N GLY A 349 -13.51 -12.33 -6.24
CA GLY A 349 -13.82 -11.32 -5.22
C GLY A 349 -12.76 -11.27 -4.10
N HIS A 350 -11.53 -11.00 -4.50
CA HIS A 350 -10.32 -11.45 -3.83
C HIS A 350 -10.12 -11.11 -2.34
N LYS A 351 -10.71 -10.05 -1.77
CA LYS A 351 -10.38 -9.64 -0.39
C LYS A 351 -10.90 -10.58 0.70
N GLN A 352 -12.12 -11.13 0.60
CA GLN A 352 -12.74 -11.86 1.73
C GLN A 352 -12.28 -13.32 1.86
N GLN A 353 -12.13 -14.05 0.74
CA GLN A 353 -11.71 -15.46 0.78
C GLN A 353 -10.22 -15.61 1.14
N LYS A 354 -9.37 -14.68 0.65
CA LYS A 354 -7.93 -14.66 0.95
C LYS A 354 -7.62 -14.35 2.42
N TRP A 355 -8.45 -13.50 3.04
CA TRP A 355 -8.37 -13.20 4.46
C TRP A 355 -8.59 -14.46 5.31
N ALA A 356 -9.61 -15.26 4.99
CA ALA A 356 -9.89 -16.51 5.69
C ALA A 356 -8.75 -17.54 5.54
N GLU A 357 -8.15 -17.68 4.36
CA GLU A 357 -7.00 -18.56 4.12
C GLU A 357 -5.75 -18.11 4.88
N THR A 358 -5.52 -16.79 4.94
CA THR A 358 -4.37 -16.20 5.64
C THR A 358 -4.54 -16.31 7.16
N GLN A 359 -5.72 -16.02 7.69
CA GLN A 359 -6.06 -16.22 9.10
C GLN A 359 -5.89 -17.69 9.51
N ALA A 360 -6.34 -18.64 8.70
CA ALA A 360 -6.18 -20.06 8.99
C ALA A 360 -4.70 -20.51 9.03
N LEU A 361 -3.84 -19.92 8.20
CA LEU A 361 -2.40 -20.17 8.22
C LEU A 361 -1.74 -19.57 9.48
N ILE A 362 -2.13 -18.36 9.86
CA ILE A 362 -1.64 -17.66 11.04
C ILE A 362 -2.05 -18.40 12.32
N GLU A 363 -3.30 -18.85 12.41
CA GLU A 363 -3.80 -19.61 13.56
C GLU A 363 -3.03 -20.92 13.74
N LYS A 364 -2.78 -21.67 12.66
CA LYS A 364 -1.97 -22.89 12.71
C LYS A 364 -0.53 -22.62 13.17
N LEU A 365 0.10 -21.55 12.68
CA LEU A 365 1.45 -21.16 13.12
C LEU A 365 1.50 -20.76 14.60
N ARG A 366 0.38 -20.26 15.15
CA ARG A 366 0.25 -19.88 16.57
C ARG A 366 0.06 -21.09 17.48
N ASP A 367 -0.84 -22.00 17.12
CA ASP A 367 -1.16 -23.19 17.93
C ASP A 367 0.04 -24.14 18.11
N ASP A 368 0.88 -24.27 17.08
CA ASP A 368 2.16 -25.01 17.14
C ASP A 368 3.21 -24.35 18.05
N GLY A 369 3.05 -23.04 18.29
CA GLY A 369 3.94 -22.22 19.12
C GLY A 369 3.61 -22.24 20.62
N GLU A 370 2.33 -22.40 20.99
CA GLU A 370 1.90 -22.36 22.40
C GLU A 370 1.93 -23.73 23.09
N THR A 371 1.93 -24.85 22.35
CA THR A 371 1.74 -26.19 22.94
C THR A 371 3.01 -26.95 23.34
N THR A 372 4.24 -26.45 23.17
CA THR A 372 5.42 -27.31 23.41
C THR A 372 6.59 -26.63 24.13
N ASN A 373 6.59 -26.77 25.46
CA ASN A 373 7.79 -26.63 26.30
C ASN A 373 8.69 -27.90 26.25
N SER A 374 8.56 -28.79 25.24
CA SER A 374 9.39 -30.02 25.18
C SER A 374 9.68 -30.67 23.80
N THR A 375 9.32 -30.12 22.64
CA THR A 375 9.62 -30.79 21.34
C THR A 375 10.22 -29.91 20.23
N ASN A 376 10.36 -28.60 20.43
CA ASN A 376 10.84 -27.68 19.39
C ASN A 376 12.38 -27.65 19.17
N ALA A 377 13.07 -28.77 19.40
CA ALA A 377 14.48 -28.90 19.05
C ALA A 377 14.72 -29.12 17.53
N HIS A 378 13.68 -29.23 16.69
CA HIS A 378 13.83 -29.73 15.31
C HIS A 378 13.30 -28.85 14.14
N GLY A 379 12.68 -27.68 14.40
CA GLY A 379 12.92 -26.41 13.67
C GLY A 379 12.70 -26.24 12.15
N VAL A 380 11.87 -27.01 11.43
CA VAL A 380 11.69 -26.82 9.97
C VAL A 380 10.49 -25.93 9.62
N GLN A 381 10.78 -24.76 9.07
CA GLN A 381 9.78 -23.78 8.62
C GLN A 381 9.30 -24.06 7.18
N PRO A 382 8.00 -23.85 6.87
CA PRO A 382 7.52 -23.91 5.50
C PRO A 382 8.14 -22.82 4.64
N ARG A 383 8.38 -23.11 3.36
CA ARG A 383 8.69 -22.07 2.38
C ARG A 383 7.43 -21.28 2.09
N VAL A 384 7.42 -20.02 2.48
CA VAL A 384 6.34 -19.10 2.13
C VAL A 384 6.93 -17.90 1.41
N LEU A 385 6.25 -17.47 0.35
CA LEU A 385 6.63 -16.35 -0.48
C LEU A 385 5.53 -15.28 -0.43
N ALA A 386 5.90 -14.05 -0.10
CA ALA A 386 5.02 -12.89 -0.18
C ALA A 386 5.35 -12.05 -1.42
N MET A 387 4.34 -11.67 -2.20
CA MET A 387 4.52 -10.86 -3.41
C MET A 387 4.17 -9.39 -3.17
N LEU A 388 4.97 -8.50 -3.77
CA LEU A 388 4.73 -7.06 -3.86
C LEU A 388 4.15 -6.69 -5.21
N GLU A 389 3.34 -5.62 -5.21
CA GLU A 389 2.86 -4.98 -6.43
C GLU A 389 4.02 -4.59 -7.36
N PRO A 390 3.86 -4.78 -8.68
CA PRO A 390 4.86 -4.41 -9.66
C PRO A 390 5.07 -2.91 -9.76
N ILE A 391 6.34 -2.51 -9.78
CA ILE A 391 6.72 -1.15 -10.12
C ILE A 391 6.79 -1.03 -11.64
N VAL A 392 5.86 -0.27 -12.23
CA VAL A 392 5.80 -0.01 -13.67
C VAL A 392 6.62 1.23 -14.01
N ALA A 393 7.56 1.10 -14.95
CA ALA A 393 8.36 2.23 -15.41
C ALA A 393 7.64 2.97 -16.57
N GLY A 394 7.09 4.16 -16.28
CA GLY A 394 6.49 5.09 -17.26
C GLY A 394 4.96 5.04 -17.34
N GLY A 395 4.33 6.21 -17.49
CA GLY A 395 2.87 6.40 -17.45
C GLY A 395 2.13 5.95 -18.71
N GLY A 396 0.88 5.54 -18.52
CA GLY A 396 -0.10 5.20 -19.56
C GLY A 396 -1.00 4.02 -19.16
N GLU A 397 -2.32 4.15 -19.34
CA GLU A 397 -3.30 3.12 -18.93
C GLU A 397 -3.03 1.75 -19.59
N ASP A 398 -2.63 1.71 -20.86
CA ASP A 398 -2.30 0.45 -21.53
C ASP A 398 -1.07 -0.24 -20.91
N ARG A 399 -0.11 0.52 -20.35
CA ARG A 399 1.06 -0.03 -19.64
C ARG A 399 0.71 -0.51 -18.24
N GLU A 400 -0.13 0.23 -17.53
CA GLU A 400 -0.69 -0.21 -16.24
C GLU A 400 -1.49 -1.50 -16.42
N GLY A 401 -2.37 -1.54 -17.43
CA GLY A 401 -3.15 -2.73 -17.75
C GLY A 401 -2.27 -3.91 -18.15
N GLN A 402 -1.20 -3.67 -18.93
CA GLN A 402 -0.25 -4.73 -19.28
C GLN A 402 0.52 -5.25 -18.07
N ALA A 403 0.96 -4.35 -17.17
CA ALA A 403 1.63 -4.74 -15.95
C ALA A 403 0.72 -5.59 -15.03
N LEU A 404 -0.55 -5.19 -14.92
CA LEU A 404 -1.53 -5.92 -14.14
C LEU A 404 -1.82 -7.30 -14.75
N LEU A 405 -1.84 -7.44 -16.08
CA LEU A 405 -1.95 -8.75 -16.72
C LEU A 405 -0.75 -9.66 -16.40
N TYR A 406 0.47 -9.13 -16.45
CA TYR A 406 1.67 -9.88 -16.06
C TYR A 406 1.62 -10.33 -14.60
N GLU A 407 1.14 -9.46 -13.72
CA GLU A 407 0.96 -9.76 -12.31
C GLU A 407 -0.05 -10.88 -12.09
N ILE A 408 -1.24 -10.75 -12.65
CA ILE A 408 -2.32 -11.74 -12.54
C ILE A 408 -1.84 -13.11 -13.06
N ALA A 409 -1.16 -13.13 -14.21
CA ALA A 409 -0.60 -14.35 -14.80
C ALA A 409 0.51 -14.95 -13.93
N LEU A 410 1.45 -14.14 -13.43
CA LEU A 410 2.55 -14.61 -12.58
C LEU A 410 2.04 -15.13 -11.24
N TRP A 411 1.11 -14.42 -10.62
CA TRP A 411 0.53 -14.82 -9.35
C TRP A 411 -0.27 -16.12 -9.47
N SER A 412 -1.04 -16.27 -10.55
CA SER A 412 -1.72 -17.53 -10.87
C SER A 412 -0.73 -18.68 -11.09
N ALA A 413 0.38 -18.44 -11.79
CA ALA A 413 1.41 -19.44 -12.02
C ALA A 413 2.15 -19.83 -10.73
N LEU A 414 2.44 -18.87 -9.85
CA LEU A 414 3.04 -19.11 -8.53
C LEU A 414 2.09 -19.87 -7.61
N LYS A 415 0.78 -19.56 -7.62
CA LYS A 415 -0.23 -20.28 -6.83
C LYS A 415 -0.45 -21.71 -7.28
N ALA A 416 -0.21 -22.00 -8.56
CA ALA A 416 -0.26 -23.36 -9.07
C ALA A 416 0.93 -24.22 -8.59
N GLN A 417 1.96 -23.61 -8.01
CA GLN A 417 3.09 -24.32 -7.42
C GLN A 417 2.69 -24.86 -6.05
N ASP A 418 2.97 -26.14 -5.82
CA ASP A 418 2.65 -26.86 -4.58
C ASP A 418 3.87 -27.04 -3.67
N ARG A 419 5.01 -26.40 -4.00
CA ARG A 419 6.29 -26.48 -3.29
C ARG A 419 6.57 -25.29 -2.37
N VAL A 420 5.77 -24.24 -2.49
CA VAL A 420 5.91 -22.96 -1.78
C VAL A 420 4.50 -22.44 -1.48
N LYS A 421 4.26 -21.99 -0.25
CA LYS A 421 3.01 -21.31 0.11
C LYS A 421 3.08 -19.85 -0.37
N ILE A 422 2.10 -19.41 -1.15
CA ILE A 422 2.03 -18.02 -1.63
C ILE A 422 1.04 -17.23 -0.77
N VAL A 423 1.46 -16.06 -0.28
CA VAL A 423 0.62 -15.14 0.51
C VAL A 423 0.66 -13.73 -0.07
N GLU A 424 -0.43 -12.98 0.10
CA GLU A 424 -0.48 -11.56 -0.28
C GLU A 424 -0.08 -10.67 0.89
N ARG A 425 0.75 -9.67 0.61
CA ARG A 425 1.31 -8.80 1.65
C ARG A 425 0.26 -7.91 2.32
N GLU A 426 -0.73 -7.40 1.58
CA GLU A 426 -1.79 -6.53 2.13
C GLU A 426 -2.59 -7.27 3.22
N VAL A 427 -2.95 -8.52 2.93
CA VAL A 427 -3.65 -9.44 3.84
C VAL A 427 -2.80 -9.80 5.06
N LEU A 428 -1.48 -9.87 4.90
CA LEU A 428 -0.54 -10.14 5.99
C LEU A 428 -0.38 -8.93 6.93
N GLN A 429 -0.40 -7.70 6.39
CA GLN A 429 -0.39 -6.47 7.18
C GLN A 429 -1.70 -6.21 7.93
N ASP A 430 -2.83 -6.56 7.33
CA ASP A 430 -4.12 -6.52 8.01
C ASP A 430 -4.17 -7.53 9.17
N ALA A 431 -3.60 -8.73 9.00
CA ALA A 431 -3.60 -9.76 10.03
C ALA A 431 -2.69 -9.45 11.23
N LEU A 432 -1.55 -8.81 10.98
CA LEU A 432 -0.68 -8.27 12.04
C LEU A 432 -1.39 -7.20 12.88
N ARG A 433 -2.28 -6.41 12.27
CA ARG A 433 -3.11 -5.43 12.97
C ARG A 433 -4.20 -6.08 13.82
N GLU A 434 -4.82 -7.16 13.36
CA GLU A 434 -5.90 -7.86 14.09
C GLU A 434 -5.37 -8.66 15.30
N LEU A 435 -4.14 -9.18 15.22
CA LEU A 435 -3.45 -9.85 16.33
C LEU A 435 -3.02 -8.91 17.48
N GLN A 436 -3.34 -7.61 17.42
CA GLN A 436 -3.04 -6.61 18.45
C GLN A 436 -1.56 -6.52 18.86
N LEU A 437 -0.62 -6.87 17.97
CA LEU A 437 0.80 -6.68 18.22
C LEU A 437 1.18 -5.22 17.96
N SER A 438 1.65 -4.51 18.98
CA SER A 438 2.19 -3.15 18.88
C SER A 438 3.64 -3.14 18.37
N ASP A 439 4.03 -2.07 17.65
CA ASP A 439 5.39 -1.88 17.10
C ASP A 439 6.51 -1.91 18.15
N SER A 440 6.20 -1.73 19.44
CA SER A 440 7.14 -1.91 20.56
C SER A 440 7.66 -3.35 20.70
N ASN A 441 6.96 -4.33 20.12
CA ASN A 441 7.43 -5.73 20.03
C ASN A 441 8.29 -5.98 18.77
N LEU A 442 8.40 -5.04 17.82
CA LEU A 442 9.30 -5.21 16.66
C LEU A 442 10.76 -4.86 16.97
N SER A 443 11.00 -4.12 18.07
CA SER A 443 12.34 -3.74 18.56
C SER A 443 12.96 -4.72 19.57
N ASP A 444 12.17 -5.61 20.18
CA ASP A 444 12.70 -6.65 21.08
C ASP A 444 13.31 -7.80 20.24
N PRO A 445 14.58 -8.19 20.44
CA PRO A 445 15.19 -9.36 19.80
C PRO A 445 14.36 -10.65 19.94
N ARG A 446 13.61 -10.81 21.05
CA ARG A 446 12.71 -11.95 21.27
C ARG A 446 11.46 -11.87 20.44
N ALA A 447 10.94 -10.67 20.19
CA ALA A 447 9.78 -10.50 19.34
C ALA A 447 10.13 -10.39 17.86
N ARG A 448 11.38 -10.09 17.45
CA ARG A 448 11.93 -10.43 16.11
C ARG A 448 12.08 -11.94 15.91
N LEU A 449 12.39 -12.70 16.95
CA LEU A 449 12.36 -14.17 16.93
C LEU A 449 10.93 -14.71 16.82
N VAL A 450 9.95 -14.07 17.49
CA VAL A 450 8.52 -14.40 17.39
C VAL A 450 7.93 -13.94 16.06
N LEU A 451 8.32 -12.78 15.52
CA LEU A 451 7.92 -12.29 14.19
C LEU A 451 8.59 -13.10 13.07
N GLY A 452 9.85 -13.49 13.23
CA GLY A 452 10.49 -14.50 12.36
C GLY A 452 9.84 -15.89 12.44
N ARG A 453 8.97 -16.14 13.43
CA ARG A 453 8.09 -17.32 13.56
C ARG A 453 6.63 -17.05 13.12
N LEU A 454 6.17 -15.81 13.18
CA LEU A 454 4.79 -15.37 12.88
C LEU A 454 4.61 -14.79 11.47
N PHE A 455 5.67 -14.32 10.82
CA PHE A 455 5.64 -13.96 9.40
C PHE A 455 5.79 -15.26 8.62
N PRO A 456 4.72 -15.78 7.98
CA PRO A 456 4.83 -17.00 7.23
C PRO A 456 5.90 -16.85 6.14
N ALA A 457 5.97 -15.70 5.45
CA ALA A 457 6.90 -15.43 4.34
C ALA A 457 8.39 -15.44 4.76
N GLY A 458 9.06 -16.57 4.53
CA GLY A 458 10.52 -16.66 4.59
C GLY A 458 11.23 -15.91 3.45
N SER A 459 10.51 -15.47 2.41
CA SER A 459 11.05 -14.64 1.34
C SER A 459 10.01 -13.69 0.74
N LEU A 460 10.47 -12.54 0.26
CA LEU A 460 9.68 -11.49 -0.36
C LEU A 460 10.03 -11.37 -1.84
N LEU A 461 9.01 -11.22 -2.68
CA LEU A 461 9.14 -11.07 -4.12
C LEU A 461 8.77 -9.64 -4.52
N SER A 462 9.74 -8.90 -5.06
CA SER A 462 9.53 -7.57 -5.65
C SER A 462 9.67 -7.65 -7.15
N SER A 463 8.75 -7.05 -7.90
CA SER A 463 8.78 -7.05 -9.36
C SER A 463 8.93 -5.63 -9.94
N LYS A 464 9.67 -5.53 -11.05
CA LYS A 464 9.83 -4.31 -11.85
C LYS A 464 9.67 -4.66 -13.31
N ILE A 465 8.85 -3.89 -14.02
CA ILE A 465 8.60 -4.12 -15.44
C ILE A 465 9.30 -3.04 -16.26
N LEU A 466 10.12 -3.48 -17.21
CA LEU A 466 10.81 -2.63 -18.16
C LEU A 466 10.17 -2.83 -19.53
N ALA A 467 9.35 -1.88 -19.95
CA ALA A 467 8.69 -1.92 -21.25
C ALA A 467 9.66 -1.51 -22.37
N SER A 468 9.62 -2.22 -23.51
CA SER A 468 10.43 -1.87 -24.68
C SER A 468 9.70 -2.18 -25.99
N ARG A 469 10.17 -1.59 -27.11
CA ARG A 469 9.60 -1.86 -28.44
C ARG A 469 9.86 -3.28 -28.94
N GLU A 470 10.83 -3.98 -28.38
CA GLU A 470 11.23 -5.33 -28.77
C GLU A 470 10.62 -6.42 -27.86
N GLY A 471 9.86 -6.02 -26.84
CA GLY A 471 9.30 -6.89 -25.82
C GLY A 471 9.51 -6.33 -24.42
N ASP A 472 8.66 -6.74 -23.49
CA ASP A 472 8.74 -6.32 -22.10
C ASP A 472 9.68 -7.25 -21.32
N LYS A 473 10.36 -6.70 -20.32
CA LYS A 473 11.18 -7.49 -19.41
C LYS A 473 10.65 -7.38 -17.99
N ILE A 474 10.24 -8.52 -17.43
CA ILE A 474 9.88 -8.63 -16.01
C ILE A 474 11.14 -8.94 -15.24
N MET A 475 11.50 -8.10 -14.29
CA MET A 475 12.60 -8.33 -13.35
C MET A 475 12.05 -8.59 -11.95
N ILE A 476 12.49 -9.67 -11.34
CA ILE A 476 12.09 -10.11 -10.01
C ILE A 476 13.29 -10.06 -9.08
N ARG A 477 13.08 -9.55 -7.87
CA ARG A 477 14.03 -9.63 -6.76
C ARG A 477 13.42 -10.50 -5.67
N LEU A 478 14.15 -11.56 -5.31
CA LEU A 478 13.86 -12.39 -4.14
C LEU A 478 14.66 -11.84 -2.96
N ILE A 479 13.97 -11.49 -1.88
CA ILE A 479 14.54 -10.82 -0.71
C ILE A 479 14.27 -11.69 0.52
N ASP A 480 15.28 -11.92 1.34
CA ASP A 480 15.11 -12.58 2.63
C ASP A 480 14.45 -11.64 3.63
N THR A 481 13.37 -12.05 4.28
CA THR A 481 12.65 -11.20 5.24
C THR A 481 13.36 -11.08 6.59
N GLN A 482 14.26 -12.01 6.93
CA GLN A 482 15.03 -12.01 8.18
C GLN A 482 16.30 -11.18 8.05
N THR A 483 17.01 -11.30 6.93
CA THR A 483 18.28 -10.59 6.69
C THR A 483 18.13 -9.33 5.84
N SER A 484 16.99 -9.14 5.18
CA SER A 484 16.77 -8.08 4.18
C SER A 484 17.70 -8.15 2.97
N GLU A 485 18.43 -9.25 2.79
CA GLU A 485 19.36 -9.43 1.67
C GLU A 485 18.61 -9.84 0.39
N VAL A 486 19.09 -9.35 -0.75
CA VAL A 486 18.61 -9.81 -2.06
C VAL A 486 19.25 -11.16 -2.36
N LEU A 487 18.46 -12.23 -2.21
CA LEU A 487 18.89 -13.61 -2.42
C LEU A 487 19.08 -13.95 -3.91
N ALA A 488 18.26 -13.38 -4.79
CA ALA A 488 18.34 -13.59 -6.23
C ALA A 488 17.67 -12.46 -7.02
N ILE A 489 18.17 -12.25 -8.24
CA ILE A 489 17.49 -11.43 -9.25
C ILE A 489 17.22 -12.34 -10.45
N LEU A 490 15.95 -12.48 -10.79
CA LEU A 490 15.47 -13.29 -11.92
C LEU A 490 14.83 -12.37 -12.95
N SER A 491 14.84 -12.75 -14.21
CA SER A 491 14.13 -11.97 -15.23
C SER A 491 13.65 -12.82 -16.37
N GLU A 492 12.47 -12.49 -16.89
CA GLU A 492 11.90 -13.08 -18.11
C GLU A 492 11.61 -11.97 -19.11
N SER A 493 11.86 -12.24 -20.40
CA SER A 493 11.50 -11.33 -21.49
C SER A 493 10.29 -11.87 -22.23
N ILE A 494 9.31 -11.02 -22.49
CA ILE A 494 8.05 -11.33 -23.16
C ILE A 494 8.01 -10.53 -24.45
N LYS A 495 8.14 -11.21 -25.59
CA LYS A 495 7.99 -10.59 -26.90
C LYS A 495 6.51 -10.34 -27.22
N PRO A 496 6.19 -9.45 -28.17
CA PRO A 496 4.80 -9.14 -28.52
C PRO A 496 3.94 -10.34 -28.90
N ASP A 497 4.53 -11.37 -29.50
CA ASP A 497 3.84 -12.60 -29.94
C ASP A 497 3.94 -13.75 -28.92
N ASP A 498 4.61 -13.54 -27.78
CA ASP A 498 4.78 -14.59 -26.77
C ASP A 498 3.49 -14.81 -25.98
N GLU A 499 3.24 -16.07 -25.63
CA GLU A 499 2.16 -16.41 -24.71
C GLU A 499 2.54 -15.97 -23.28
N VAL A 500 1.84 -14.94 -22.78
CA VAL A 500 2.09 -14.32 -21.46
C VAL A 500 2.03 -15.35 -20.33
N THR A 501 1.04 -16.23 -20.34
CA THR A 501 0.88 -17.31 -19.34
C THR A 501 2.07 -18.26 -19.34
N ALA A 502 2.60 -18.63 -20.52
CA ALA A 502 3.78 -19.48 -20.62
C ALA A 502 5.04 -18.79 -20.10
N ALA A 503 5.22 -17.50 -20.41
CA ALA A 503 6.35 -16.71 -19.90
C ALA A 503 6.30 -16.54 -18.38
N CYS A 504 5.13 -16.17 -17.84
CA CYS A 504 4.92 -16.07 -16.40
C CYS A 504 5.09 -17.43 -15.69
N LYS A 505 4.72 -18.55 -16.33
CA LYS A 505 4.98 -19.89 -15.80
C LYS A 505 6.47 -20.19 -15.73
N ARG A 506 7.25 -19.94 -16.78
CA ARG A 506 8.71 -20.13 -16.76
C ARG A 506 9.37 -19.30 -15.66
N LEU A 507 8.91 -18.05 -15.49
CA LEU A 507 9.40 -17.18 -14.42
C LEU A 507 9.03 -17.74 -13.04
N ALA A 508 7.78 -18.20 -12.84
CA ALA A 508 7.34 -18.82 -11.59
C ALA A 508 8.14 -20.09 -11.25
N ASP A 509 8.34 -20.98 -12.23
CA ASP A 509 9.17 -22.18 -12.08
C ASP A 509 10.59 -21.78 -11.63
N ALA A 510 11.21 -20.80 -12.31
CA ALA A 510 12.55 -20.31 -11.96
C ALA A 510 12.62 -19.66 -10.56
N ILE A 511 11.57 -18.94 -10.14
CA ILE A 511 11.47 -18.38 -8.77
C ILE A 511 11.44 -19.50 -7.74
N VAL A 512 10.59 -20.50 -7.93
CA VAL A 512 10.40 -21.61 -7.00
C VAL A 512 11.66 -22.47 -6.93
N ASP A 513 12.24 -22.84 -8.08
CA ASP A 513 13.48 -23.61 -8.15
C ASP A 513 14.61 -22.88 -7.42
N ARG A 514 14.74 -21.56 -7.67
CA ARG A 514 15.75 -20.75 -7.01
C ARG A 514 15.52 -20.66 -5.50
N LEU A 515 14.26 -20.54 -5.07
CA LEU A 515 13.91 -20.53 -3.64
C LEU A 515 14.21 -21.89 -2.98
N ILE A 516 13.95 -23.00 -3.65
CA ILE A 516 14.27 -24.36 -3.15
C ILE A 516 15.80 -24.53 -3.04
N GLN A 517 16.58 -24.05 -4.01
CA GLN A 517 18.04 -24.06 -3.96
C GLN A 517 18.60 -23.26 -2.78
N LEU A 518 18.02 -22.09 -2.52
CA LEU A 518 18.47 -21.20 -1.43
C LEU A 518 17.97 -21.66 -0.06
N LYS A 519 16.78 -22.26 0.00
CA LYS A 519 16.10 -22.68 1.22
C LYS A 519 15.55 -24.12 1.07
N PRO A 520 16.41 -25.14 0.96
CA PRO A 520 15.98 -26.52 0.93
C PRO A 520 15.39 -26.92 2.29
N LEU A 521 14.38 -27.80 2.29
CA LEU A 521 13.85 -28.35 3.53
C LEU A 521 14.93 -29.19 4.20
N LYS A 522 15.28 -28.86 5.44
CA LYS A 522 16.31 -29.56 6.19
C LYS A 522 15.86 -29.76 7.64
N ALA A 523 15.82 -31.01 8.09
CA ALA A 523 15.37 -31.41 9.42
C ALA A 523 16.39 -32.31 10.11
N ALA A 524 16.41 -32.30 11.44
CA ALA A 524 17.02 -33.38 12.21
C ALA A 524 16.09 -34.60 12.19
N VAL A 525 16.66 -35.80 12.10
CA VAL A 525 15.93 -37.06 12.21
C VAL A 525 15.53 -37.28 13.67
N THR A 526 14.25 -37.52 13.92
CA THR A 526 13.67 -37.68 15.27
C THR A 526 13.78 -39.12 15.76
N SER A 527 13.65 -40.10 14.86
CA SER A 527 13.85 -41.52 15.18
C SER A 527 14.37 -42.31 13.99
N VAL A 528 15.07 -43.40 14.29
CA VAL A 528 15.61 -44.35 13.32
C VAL A 528 15.19 -45.75 13.75
N ASP A 529 14.40 -46.43 12.94
CA ASP A 529 14.07 -47.85 13.09
C ASP A 529 14.57 -48.62 11.87
N GLN A 530 15.71 -49.29 12.01
CA GLN A 530 16.44 -49.94 10.92
C GLN A 530 16.74 -48.97 9.76
N ASP A 531 15.98 -49.08 8.68
CA ASP A 531 16.10 -48.26 7.47
C ASP A 531 14.96 -47.25 7.33
N VAL A 532 14.10 -47.10 8.35
CA VAL A 532 13.01 -46.12 8.39
C VAL A 532 13.42 -44.95 9.28
N LEU A 533 13.49 -43.76 8.69
CA LEU A 533 13.74 -42.50 9.39
C LEU A 533 12.43 -41.77 9.60
N THR A 534 12.30 -41.11 10.74
CA THR A 534 11.21 -40.17 11.00
C THR A 534 11.78 -38.76 11.13
N ALA A 535 11.14 -37.76 10.52
CA ALA A 535 11.59 -36.38 10.59
C ALA A 535 10.43 -35.38 10.39
N PRO A 536 10.50 -34.17 10.98
CA PRO A 536 9.44 -33.16 10.96
C PRO A 536 9.39 -32.41 9.63
N ILE A 537 9.12 -33.16 8.56
CA ILE A 537 8.88 -32.65 7.21
C ILE A 537 7.57 -33.30 6.73
N GLY A 538 6.47 -32.55 6.79
CA GLY A 538 5.14 -33.02 6.40
C GLY A 538 4.47 -32.12 5.35
N ARG A 539 3.15 -32.30 5.17
CA ARG A 539 2.31 -31.46 4.29
C ARG A 539 2.35 -29.99 4.69
N PHE A 540 2.51 -29.70 5.97
CA PHE A 540 2.64 -28.33 6.46
C PHE A 540 3.83 -27.60 5.83
N GLN A 541 4.97 -28.28 5.67
CA GLN A 541 6.17 -27.79 5.00
C GLN A 541 6.13 -27.91 3.46
N GLN A 542 5.00 -28.32 2.87
CA GLN A 542 4.84 -28.57 1.43
C GLN A 542 5.70 -29.74 0.91
N ALA A 543 5.82 -30.81 1.71
CA ALA A 543 6.50 -32.04 1.30
C ALA A 543 5.59 -32.94 0.44
N HIS A 544 6.20 -33.61 -0.55
CA HIS A 544 5.54 -34.52 -1.49
C HIS A 544 6.25 -35.87 -1.58
N LYS A 545 5.53 -36.90 -2.01
CA LYS A 545 6.06 -38.29 -2.07
C LYS A 545 7.14 -38.49 -3.13
N ASP A 546 7.20 -37.65 -4.14
CA ASP A 546 8.19 -37.66 -5.22
C ASP A 546 9.52 -36.99 -4.80
N MET A 547 9.55 -36.32 -3.65
CA MET A 547 10.75 -35.67 -3.14
C MET A 547 11.78 -36.69 -2.65
N THR A 548 13.03 -36.45 -3.03
CA THR A 548 14.20 -37.18 -2.54
C THR A 548 15.00 -36.33 -1.59
N PHE A 549 15.54 -36.97 -0.55
CA PHE A 549 16.33 -36.34 0.48
C PHE A 549 17.71 -36.98 0.56
N THR A 550 18.69 -36.17 0.94
CA THR A 550 20.03 -36.60 1.28
C THR A 550 20.10 -36.74 2.80
N VAL A 551 20.54 -37.90 3.28
CA VAL A 551 20.79 -38.14 4.70
C VAL A 551 22.21 -37.69 5.02
N LEU A 552 22.34 -36.80 5.99
CA LEU A 552 23.60 -36.16 6.39
C LEU A 552 23.94 -36.54 7.82
N LYS A 553 25.21 -36.77 8.10
CA LYS A 553 25.74 -36.87 9.46
C LYS A 553 25.94 -35.49 10.07
N GLN A 554 26.24 -35.43 11.37
CA GLN A 554 26.50 -34.19 12.09
C GLN A 554 27.66 -33.36 11.51
N ASP A 555 28.66 -34.01 10.92
CA ASP A 555 29.79 -33.36 10.25
C ASP A 555 29.45 -32.87 8.82
N GLY A 556 28.21 -33.03 8.37
CA GLY A 556 27.73 -32.65 7.04
C GLY A 556 28.05 -33.67 5.95
N THR A 557 28.70 -34.79 6.26
CA THR A 557 28.98 -35.83 5.27
C THR A 557 27.72 -36.64 4.93
N GLU A 558 27.63 -37.08 3.68
CA GLU A 558 26.49 -37.86 3.21
C GLU A 558 26.53 -39.29 3.74
N ALA A 559 25.48 -39.69 4.45
CA ALA A 559 25.26 -41.05 4.96
C ALA A 559 24.48 -41.94 3.98
N GLY A 560 23.63 -41.34 3.14
CA GLY A 560 22.76 -42.06 2.22
C GLY A 560 21.68 -41.16 1.61
N GLU A 561 20.72 -41.78 0.94
CA GLU A 561 19.52 -41.12 0.42
C GLU A 561 18.29 -41.55 1.21
N ALA A 562 17.26 -40.72 1.24
CA ALA A 562 15.99 -41.00 1.88
C ALA A 562 14.83 -40.64 0.95
N ARG A 563 13.82 -41.51 0.88
CA ARG A 563 12.59 -41.30 0.11
C ARG A 563 11.37 -41.33 1.01
N LEU A 564 10.45 -40.42 0.79
CA LEU A 564 9.26 -40.30 1.62
C LEU A 564 8.31 -41.49 1.38
N THR A 565 7.99 -42.26 2.43
CA THR A 565 7.13 -43.45 2.35
C THR A 565 5.74 -43.18 2.89
N ASP A 566 5.65 -42.46 4.01
CA ASP A 566 4.38 -42.06 4.62
C ASP A 566 4.41 -40.56 4.94
N LEU A 567 3.43 -39.83 4.38
CA LEU A 567 3.35 -38.38 4.43
C LEU A 567 2.32 -37.95 5.47
N GLY A 568 2.82 -37.52 6.63
CA GLY A 568 1.99 -36.93 7.68
C GLY A 568 1.83 -35.42 7.52
N GLU A 569 1.05 -34.81 8.42
CA GLU A 569 0.79 -33.37 8.40
C GLU A 569 2.04 -32.55 8.77
N GLU A 570 2.72 -32.90 9.87
CA GLU A 570 3.93 -32.21 10.36
C GLU A 570 5.19 -33.09 10.36
N GLU A 571 5.01 -34.41 10.51
CA GLU A 571 6.08 -35.39 10.56
C GLU A 571 5.82 -36.50 9.53
N SER A 572 6.87 -36.96 8.86
CA SER A 572 6.78 -38.01 7.84
C SER A 572 7.80 -39.11 8.10
N ARG A 573 7.56 -40.28 7.49
CA ARG A 573 8.49 -41.40 7.47
C ARG A 573 9.19 -41.49 6.13
N PHE A 574 10.46 -41.86 6.19
CA PHE A 574 11.34 -41.95 5.04
C PHE A 574 12.06 -43.28 5.03
N GLN A 575 12.14 -43.92 3.86
CA GLN A 575 12.99 -45.08 3.64
C GLN A 575 14.39 -44.61 3.29
N ALA A 576 15.37 -44.94 4.13
CA ALA A 576 16.78 -44.69 3.90
C ALA A 576 17.41 -45.78 3.03
N ILE A 577 18.36 -45.36 2.19
CA ILE A 577 19.27 -46.19 1.41
C ILE A 577 20.69 -45.76 1.79
N TRP A 578 21.33 -46.54 2.65
CA TRP A 578 22.64 -46.19 3.22
C TRP A 578 23.78 -46.40 2.24
N LYS A 579 24.70 -45.43 2.16
CA LYS A 579 25.97 -45.57 1.43
C LYS A 579 27.05 -46.30 2.22
N THR A 580 26.96 -46.27 3.56
CA THR A 580 27.98 -46.86 4.46
C THR A 580 27.31 -47.64 5.58
N SER A 581 27.86 -48.80 5.95
CA SER A 581 27.37 -49.63 7.06
C SER A 581 27.54 -48.91 8.41
N GLY A 582 26.51 -48.93 9.26
CA GLY A 582 26.54 -48.35 10.62
C GLY A 582 26.06 -46.90 10.76
N ALA A 583 25.48 -46.29 9.72
CA ALA A 583 24.99 -44.91 9.74
C ALA A 583 23.77 -44.67 10.65
N ALA A 584 23.04 -45.72 11.05
CA ALA A 584 21.81 -45.62 11.86
C ALA A 584 22.02 -45.20 13.33
N ALA A 585 23.26 -45.16 13.83
CA ALA A 585 23.56 -44.94 15.26
C ALA A 585 24.00 -43.51 15.63
N GLN A 586 24.01 -42.57 14.68
CA GLN A 586 24.45 -41.18 14.90
C GLN A 586 23.28 -40.20 14.81
N PRO A 587 23.40 -38.97 15.36
CA PRO A 587 22.47 -37.90 15.01
C PRO A 587 22.56 -37.63 13.51
N LEU A 588 21.40 -37.72 12.84
CA LEU A 588 21.27 -37.55 11.39
C LEU A 588 20.38 -36.35 11.07
N TRP A 589 20.61 -35.77 9.90
CA TRP A 589 19.74 -34.79 9.28
C TRP A 589 19.28 -35.30 7.93
N ILE A 590 18.08 -34.90 7.52
CA ILE A 590 17.64 -35.03 6.13
C ILE A 590 17.60 -33.65 5.50
N SER A 591 18.09 -33.55 4.27
CA SER A 591 18.05 -32.32 3.48
C SER A 591 17.47 -32.64 2.12
N GLU A 592 16.49 -31.87 1.67
CA GLU A 592 15.91 -31.96 0.33
C GLU A 592 17.02 -31.95 -0.72
N LYS A 593 17.01 -32.94 -1.60
CA LYS A 593 17.98 -33.06 -2.67
C LYS A 593 17.58 -32.08 -3.76
N VAL A 594 18.39 -31.03 -3.92
CA VAL A 594 18.18 -30.03 -4.96
C VAL A 594 18.90 -30.49 -6.23
N ILE A 595 18.17 -30.59 -7.33
CA ILE A 595 18.76 -30.90 -8.64
C ILE A 595 19.40 -29.59 -9.15
N PRO A 596 20.68 -29.62 -9.57
CA PRO A 596 21.40 -28.42 -10.00
C PRO A 596 20.76 -27.68 -11.17
#